data_AF-A0A819U9C7-F1
#
_entry.id   AF-A0A819U9C7-F1
#
_cell.length_a   1.000
_cell.length_b   1.000
_cell.length_c   1.000
_cell.angle_alpha   90.00
_cell.angle_beta   90.00
_cell.angle_gamma   90.00
#
_symmetry.space_group_name_H-M   'P 1'
#
loop_
_entity.id
_entity.type
_entity.pdbx_description
1 polymer ?
#
loop_
_entity_poly.entity_id
_entity_poly.type
_entity_poly.pdbx_seq_one_letter_code
_entity_poly.pdbx_strand_id
1 'polypeptide(L)'
;MASQIEKLKSKANDAFSEENYDEAIDLYTQAIALDGNNHYLHKALKDAEQCLKLKSDFVKGYSRKGTALLLLKRYKEAINTYEEGLKIDPNNEVLLNNLEAARKAATNGSKTDVIVVCSSSKFLFEKICEAGGKSVLASYKSHFKKSPNSVISVQADGELASKKIYFLSWTADPDASTLRESIEKFVSDAFEKAVEENQQSMAFPAIGCGQFGCSIDLVAQAMIREVHHKQQEHDISVKFVIQPERTDIYAEFQNQIQLLETEISSTDLKTMSTTVKKGIIEIEQGNIIKQTVGVIIGTSSSRFLRQAITEAAGSEVQKAYKEELKSHPNSTLIAVSSGALPCKQIFFVKWEPNDDEDILRQSIVDLISTVVQNMTSYKFTSVAFPAIGCWLHGCSTQTRDLAWKIKFVVQPDQENIYDEFCKVLITRDGTAYGFGVYFSSNASYSHGYTRPSANGERCMFIARVLLVYSGQM
;
A
#
# COMPACT_ATOMS: atom_id res chain seq x y z
N MET A 1 4.80 -13.56 -31.06
CA MET A 1 4.87 -14.61 -30.01
C MET A 1 3.83 -15.71 -30.19
N ALA A 2 2.52 -15.42 -30.27
CA ALA A 2 1.47 -16.43 -30.41
C ALA A 2 1.69 -17.44 -31.57
N SER A 3 2.18 -16.98 -32.72
CA SER A 3 2.48 -17.85 -33.89
C SER A 3 3.59 -18.89 -33.62
N GLN A 4 4.52 -18.61 -32.70
CA GLN A 4 5.64 -19.50 -32.41
C GLN A 4 5.28 -20.55 -31.36
N ILE A 5 4.42 -20.18 -30.40
CA ILE A 5 3.86 -21.10 -29.40
C ILE A 5 3.04 -22.18 -30.08
N GLU A 6 2.15 -21.81 -31.00
CA GLU A 6 1.31 -22.77 -31.72
C GLU A 6 2.13 -23.72 -32.61
N LYS A 7 3.25 -23.25 -33.19
CA LYS A 7 4.18 -24.11 -33.93
C LYS A 7 4.87 -25.13 -33.03
N LEU A 8 5.31 -24.73 -31.84
CA LEU A 8 5.95 -25.64 -30.90
C LEU A 8 4.96 -26.65 -30.33
N LYS A 9 3.72 -26.22 -30.02
CA LYS A 9 2.63 -27.14 -29.63
C LYS A 9 2.29 -28.14 -30.72
N SER A 10 2.19 -27.69 -31.98
CA SER A 10 1.94 -28.60 -33.10
C SER A 10 3.03 -29.67 -33.20
N LYS A 11 4.31 -29.27 -33.16
CA LYS A 11 5.42 -30.23 -33.21
C LYS A 11 5.46 -31.15 -32.00
N ALA A 12 5.12 -30.64 -30.82
CA ALA A 12 5.04 -31.46 -29.61
C ALA A 12 3.91 -32.50 -29.71
N ASN A 13 2.77 -32.13 -30.31
CA ASN A 13 1.67 -33.06 -30.59
C ASN A 13 2.09 -34.14 -31.60
N ASP A 14 2.85 -33.75 -32.64
CA ASP A 14 3.35 -34.68 -33.66
C ASP A 14 4.31 -35.70 -33.01
N ALA A 15 5.30 -35.24 -32.24
CA ALA A 15 6.22 -36.10 -31.49
C ALA A 15 5.50 -37.00 -30.48
N PHE A 16 4.45 -36.50 -29.83
CA PHE A 16 3.62 -37.29 -28.92
C PHE A 16 2.86 -38.39 -29.65
N SER A 17 2.34 -38.12 -30.85
CA SER A 17 1.64 -39.10 -31.68
C SER A 17 2.56 -40.18 -32.24
N GLU A 18 3.85 -39.88 -32.35
CA GLU A 18 4.92 -40.81 -32.75
C GLU A 18 5.53 -41.57 -31.56
N GLU A 19 4.93 -41.47 -30.36
CA GLU A 19 5.41 -42.08 -29.11
C GLU A 19 6.80 -41.60 -28.66
N ASN A 20 7.32 -40.51 -29.25
CA ASN A 20 8.57 -39.89 -28.85
C ASN A 20 8.33 -38.87 -27.71
N TYR A 21 8.11 -39.42 -26.51
CA TYR A 21 7.69 -38.63 -25.35
C TYR A 21 8.76 -37.65 -24.86
N ASP A 22 10.05 -37.96 -25.00
CA ASP A 22 11.13 -37.09 -24.54
C ASP A 22 11.21 -35.81 -25.39
N GLU A 23 11.08 -35.94 -26.70
CA GLU A 23 11.02 -34.79 -27.61
C GLU A 23 9.73 -33.98 -27.43
N ALA A 24 8.59 -34.65 -27.24
CA ALA A 24 7.33 -33.97 -26.95
C ALA A 24 7.43 -33.12 -25.66
N ILE A 25 8.04 -33.65 -24.60
CA ILE A 25 8.25 -32.95 -23.33
C ILE A 25 9.10 -31.69 -23.53
N ASP A 26 10.21 -31.78 -24.27
CA ASP A 26 11.09 -30.63 -24.52
C ASP A 26 10.37 -29.54 -25.32
N LEU A 27 9.65 -29.92 -26.39
CA LEU A 27 8.92 -28.99 -27.24
C LEU A 27 7.75 -28.31 -26.52
N TYR A 28 7.01 -29.03 -25.66
CA TYR A 28 6.00 -28.41 -24.79
C TYR A 28 6.63 -27.46 -23.77
N THR A 29 7.77 -27.83 -23.20
CA THR A 29 8.49 -27.00 -22.22
C THR A 29 8.93 -25.68 -22.86
N GLN A 30 9.44 -25.71 -24.09
CA GLN A 30 9.76 -24.50 -24.87
C GLN A 30 8.51 -23.67 -25.21
N ALA A 31 7.38 -24.30 -25.54
CA ALA A 31 6.12 -23.61 -25.81
C ALA A 31 5.58 -22.88 -24.58
N ILE A 32 5.66 -23.53 -23.41
CA ILE A 32 5.25 -22.97 -22.11
C ILE A 32 6.15 -21.81 -21.71
N ALA A 33 7.46 -21.91 -21.92
CA ALA A 33 8.40 -20.83 -21.63
C ALA A 33 8.13 -19.54 -22.45
N LEU A 34 7.49 -19.66 -23.62
CA LEU A 34 7.12 -18.54 -24.48
C LEU A 34 5.72 -17.98 -24.19
N ASP A 35 4.86 -18.72 -23.50
CA ASP A 35 3.52 -18.27 -23.11
C ASP A 35 3.62 -17.52 -21.78
N GLY A 36 3.67 -16.18 -21.83
CA GLY A 36 3.73 -15.31 -20.65
C GLY A 36 2.47 -15.33 -19.78
N ASN A 37 1.55 -16.26 -20.02
CA ASN A 37 0.29 -16.38 -19.30
C ASN A 37 0.41 -17.45 -18.19
N ASN A 38 0.59 -16.98 -16.93
CA ASN A 38 0.69 -17.80 -15.72
C ASN A 38 -0.50 -18.77 -15.50
N HIS A 39 -1.59 -18.62 -16.24
CA HIS A 39 -2.82 -19.44 -16.10
C HIS A 39 -2.59 -20.95 -16.23
N TYR A 40 -1.75 -21.38 -17.17
CA TYR A 40 -1.45 -22.81 -17.35
C TYR A 40 -0.59 -23.37 -16.21
N LEU A 41 0.31 -22.55 -15.66
CA LEU A 41 1.15 -22.94 -14.53
C LEU A 41 0.33 -23.04 -13.23
N HIS A 42 -0.65 -22.15 -13.02
CA HIS A 42 -1.59 -22.27 -11.90
C HIS A 42 -2.47 -23.53 -12.01
N LYS A 43 -2.91 -23.91 -13.22
CA LYS A 43 -3.62 -25.17 -13.44
C LYS A 43 -2.73 -26.38 -13.18
N ALA A 44 -1.50 -26.39 -13.71
CA ALA A 44 -0.52 -27.45 -13.48
C ALA A 44 -0.21 -27.63 -11.98
N LEU A 45 -0.10 -26.53 -11.23
CA LEU A 45 0.05 -26.56 -9.78
C LEU A 45 -1.16 -27.22 -9.10
N LYS A 46 -2.37 -26.80 -9.46
CA LYS A 46 -3.62 -27.34 -8.90
C LYS A 46 -3.77 -28.84 -9.18
N ASP A 47 -3.43 -29.28 -10.39
CA ASP A 47 -3.48 -30.69 -10.78
C ASP A 47 -2.45 -31.51 -10.01
N ALA A 48 -1.23 -30.97 -9.82
CA ALA A 48 -0.19 -31.62 -9.02
C ALA A 48 -0.57 -31.71 -7.53
N GLU A 49 -1.22 -30.68 -6.98
CA GLU A 49 -1.75 -30.70 -5.62
C GLU A 49 -2.88 -31.74 -5.46
N GLN A 50 -3.78 -31.82 -6.42
CA GLN A 50 -4.85 -32.82 -6.39
C GLN A 50 -4.27 -34.25 -6.52
N CYS A 51 -3.26 -34.44 -7.35
CA CYS A 51 -2.52 -35.70 -7.46
C CYS A 51 -1.94 -36.13 -6.11
N LEU A 52 -1.27 -35.21 -5.39
CA LEU A 52 -0.71 -35.50 -4.07
C LEU A 52 -1.76 -35.69 -2.97
N LYS A 53 -2.95 -35.09 -3.11
CA LYS A 53 -4.08 -35.38 -2.22
C LYS A 53 -4.62 -36.80 -2.41
N LEU A 54 -4.69 -37.26 -3.66
CA LEU A 54 -5.17 -38.60 -4.00
C LEU A 54 -4.13 -39.68 -3.69
N LYS A 55 -2.84 -39.36 -3.91
CA LYS A 55 -1.73 -40.27 -3.70
C LYS A 55 -0.51 -39.51 -3.16
N SER A 56 -0.42 -39.46 -1.84
CA SER A 56 0.62 -38.69 -1.13
C SER A 56 2.02 -39.30 -1.21
N ASP A 57 2.17 -40.56 -1.59
CA ASP A 57 3.45 -41.23 -1.79
C ASP A 57 3.94 -41.17 -3.25
N PHE A 58 3.26 -40.44 -4.13
CA PHE A 58 3.61 -40.37 -5.54
C PHE A 58 4.72 -39.33 -5.82
N VAL A 59 5.97 -39.81 -5.84
CA VAL A 59 7.18 -38.99 -6.05
C VAL A 59 7.12 -38.10 -7.30
N LYS A 60 6.56 -38.60 -8.41
CA LYS A 60 6.37 -37.80 -9.64
C LYS A 60 5.41 -36.62 -9.45
N GLY A 61 4.48 -36.70 -8.49
CA GLY A 61 3.59 -35.60 -8.11
C GLY A 61 4.35 -34.44 -7.46
N TYR A 62 5.31 -34.74 -6.58
CA TYR A 62 6.20 -33.74 -5.97
C TYR A 62 7.10 -33.07 -7.01
N SER A 63 7.63 -33.85 -7.96
CA SER A 63 8.40 -33.31 -9.08
C SER A 63 7.59 -32.29 -9.89
N ARG A 64 6.37 -32.65 -10.31
CA ARG A 64 5.47 -31.77 -11.07
C ARG A 64 5.04 -30.53 -10.30
N LYS A 65 4.68 -30.69 -9.01
CA LYS A 65 4.31 -29.57 -8.14
C LYS A 65 5.47 -28.60 -7.97
N GLY A 66 6.67 -29.12 -7.67
CA GLY A 66 7.87 -28.30 -7.51
C GLY A 66 8.25 -27.58 -8.80
N THR A 67 8.09 -28.20 -9.97
CA THR A 67 8.40 -27.57 -11.27
C THR A 67 7.40 -26.47 -11.60
N ALA A 68 6.11 -26.69 -11.36
CA ALA A 68 5.09 -25.64 -11.51
C ALA A 68 5.39 -24.44 -10.59
N LEU A 69 5.76 -24.68 -9.33
CA LEU A 69 6.15 -23.63 -8.39
C LEU A 69 7.44 -22.90 -8.81
N LEU A 70 8.42 -23.63 -9.34
CA LEU A 70 9.67 -23.07 -9.85
C LEU A 70 9.42 -22.13 -11.02
N LEU A 71 8.59 -22.54 -11.99
CA LEU A 71 8.20 -21.72 -13.15
C LEU A 71 7.33 -20.52 -12.73
N LEU A 72 6.49 -20.67 -11.69
CA LEU A 72 5.76 -19.56 -11.04
C LEU A 72 6.66 -18.66 -10.18
N LYS A 73 7.98 -18.89 -10.15
CA LYS A 73 8.97 -18.16 -9.33
C LYS A 73 8.72 -18.23 -7.82
N ARG A 74 7.93 -19.19 -7.35
CA ARG A 74 7.65 -19.48 -5.94
C ARG A 74 8.75 -20.40 -5.37
N TYR A 75 9.99 -19.91 -5.41
CA TYR A 75 11.19 -20.74 -5.20
C TYR A 75 11.24 -21.45 -3.84
N LYS A 76 10.84 -20.78 -2.75
CA LYS A 76 10.80 -21.39 -1.41
C LYS A 76 9.86 -22.60 -1.36
N GLU A 77 8.68 -22.46 -1.95
CA GLU A 77 7.69 -23.54 -1.98
C GLU A 77 8.10 -24.68 -2.91
N ALA A 78 8.79 -24.37 -4.02
CA ALA A 78 9.39 -25.36 -4.89
C ALA A 78 10.44 -26.19 -4.14
N ILE A 79 11.36 -25.53 -3.42
CA ILE A 79 12.39 -26.16 -2.59
C ILE A 79 11.75 -27.11 -1.57
N ASN A 80 10.80 -26.61 -0.75
CA ASN A 80 10.11 -27.43 0.24
C ASN A 80 9.40 -28.62 -0.42
N THR A 81 8.76 -28.42 -1.56
CA THR A 81 8.06 -29.51 -2.27
C THR A 81 9.02 -30.61 -2.73
N TYR A 82 10.19 -30.24 -3.26
CA TYR A 82 11.19 -31.23 -3.65
C TYR A 82 11.77 -31.96 -2.43
N GLU A 83 12.02 -31.25 -1.32
CA GLU A 83 12.48 -31.86 -0.07
C GLU A 83 11.47 -32.84 0.53
N GLU A 84 10.16 -32.55 0.48
CA GLU A 84 9.12 -33.50 0.88
C GLU A 84 9.09 -34.74 -0.03
N GLY A 85 9.27 -34.57 -1.34
CA GLY A 85 9.38 -35.71 -2.26
C GLY A 85 10.60 -36.59 -1.97
N LEU A 86 11.73 -35.97 -1.62
CA LEU A 86 12.97 -36.66 -1.25
C LEU A 86 12.87 -37.39 0.10
N LYS A 87 11.94 -37.03 0.99
CA LYS A 87 11.65 -37.84 2.18
C LYS A 87 11.06 -39.21 1.83
N ILE A 88 10.37 -39.30 0.69
CA ILE A 88 9.74 -40.54 0.20
C ILE A 88 10.75 -41.36 -0.61
N ASP A 89 11.48 -40.70 -1.51
CA ASP A 89 12.54 -41.31 -2.32
C ASP A 89 13.83 -40.47 -2.26
N PRO A 90 14.72 -40.74 -1.28
CA PRO A 90 15.91 -39.94 -1.04
C PRO A 90 16.93 -39.91 -2.18
N ASN A 91 16.91 -40.92 -3.06
CA ASN A 91 17.87 -41.07 -4.15
C ASN A 91 17.28 -40.69 -5.51
N ASN A 92 16.15 -40.00 -5.54
CA ASN A 92 15.51 -39.59 -6.78
C ASN A 92 16.31 -38.51 -7.51
N GLU A 93 17.06 -38.88 -8.55
CA GLU A 93 17.91 -37.96 -9.31
C GLU A 93 17.15 -36.74 -9.88
N VAL A 94 15.91 -36.94 -10.32
CA VAL A 94 15.09 -35.85 -10.87
C VAL A 94 14.77 -34.81 -9.79
N LEU A 95 14.40 -35.24 -8.59
CA LEU A 95 14.14 -34.32 -7.48
C LEU A 95 15.41 -33.63 -7.00
N LEU A 96 16.55 -34.32 -6.93
CA LEU A 96 17.83 -33.74 -6.55
C LEU A 96 18.27 -32.64 -7.53
N ASN A 97 18.24 -32.93 -8.83
CA ASN A 97 18.59 -31.96 -9.88
C ASN A 97 17.66 -30.75 -9.87
N ASN A 98 16.35 -30.97 -9.71
CA ASN A 98 15.37 -29.89 -9.67
C ASN A 98 15.46 -29.06 -8.39
N LEU A 99 15.81 -29.66 -7.26
CA LEU A 99 16.08 -28.96 -6.01
C LEU A 99 17.32 -28.06 -6.15
N GLU A 100 18.39 -28.55 -6.77
CA GLU A 100 19.57 -27.73 -7.05
C GLU A 100 19.24 -26.56 -7.97
N ALA A 101 18.50 -26.80 -9.06
CA ALA A 101 18.02 -25.76 -9.96
C ALA A 101 17.14 -24.73 -9.23
N ALA A 102 16.26 -25.16 -8.33
CA ALA A 102 15.43 -24.26 -7.54
C ALA A 102 16.24 -23.42 -6.54
N ARG A 103 17.24 -24.00 -5.87
CA ARG A 103 18.16 -23.28 -4.99
C ARG A 103 18.99 -22.26 -5.77
N LYS A 104 19.48 -22.63 -6.97
CA LYS A 104 20.23 -21.75 -7.87
C LYS A 104 19.35 -20.64 -8.45
N ALA A 105 18.09 -20.92 -8.77
CA ALA A 105 17.13 -19.92 -9.22
C ALA A 105 16.77 -18.94 -8.09
N ALA A 106 16.64 -19.44 -6.86
CA ALA A 106 16.45 -18.61 -5.67
C ALA A 106 17.63 -17.65 -5.43
N THR A 107 18.87 -18.10 -5.70
CA THR A 107 20.07 -17.25 -5.56
C THR A 107 20.32 -16.32 -6.76
N ASN A 108 20.07 -16.75 -8.00
CA ASN A 108 20.16 -15.88 -9.18
C ASN A 108 19.05 -14.81 -9.20
N GLY A 109 17.88 -15.13 -8.65
CA GLY A 109 16.81 -14.17 -8.38
C GLY A 109 17.17 -13.12 -7.33
N SER A 110 18.36 -13.13 -6.72
CA SER A 110 18.82 -12.21 -5.68
C SER A 110 19.80 -11.12 -6.16
N LYS A 111 20.29 -11.15 -7.40
CA LYS A 111 21.18 -10.07 -7.87
C LYS A 111 20.37 -8.79 -8.12
N THR A 112 20.64 -7.76 -7.33
CA THR A 112 20.24 -6.37 -7.61
C THR A 112 21.47 -5.59 -8.02
N ASP A 113 21.30 -4.58 -8.87
CA ASP A 113 22.41 -3.73 -9.28
C ASP A 113 22.96 -2.94 -8.09
N VAL A 114 22.08 -2.48 -7.21
CA VAL A 114 22.42 -1.64 -6.06
C VAL A 114 22.00 -2.29 -4.75
N ILE A 115 22.85 -2.16 -3.73
CA ILE A 115 22.50 -2.35 -2.31
C ILE A 115 22.38 -0.97 -1.67
N VAL A 116 21.21 -0.65 -1.13
CA VAL A 116 20.98 0.59 -0.39
C VAL A 116 21.31 0.36 1.09
N VAL A 117 22.06 1.26 1.71
CA VAL A 117 22.54 1.12 3.09
C VAL A 117 22.31 2.43 3.85
N CYS A 118 21.63 2.34 4.99
CA CYS A 118 21.59 3.44 5.96
C CYS A 118 22.93 3.49 6.72
N SER A 119 23.79 4.46 6.40
CA SER A 119 25.13 4.57 6.99
C SER A 119 25.12 4.92 8.48
N SER A 120 24.01 5.45 8.99
CA SER A 120 23.81 5.70 10.42
C SER A 120 23.52 4.42 11.21
N SER A 121 23.13 3.33 10.54
CA SER A 121 22.99 2.02 11.17
C SER A 121 24.37 1.38 11.31
N LYS A 122 24.95 1.45 12.52
CA LYS A 122 26.26 0.86 12.81
C LYS A 122 26.35 -0.61 12.39
N PHE A 123 25.34 -1.40 12.76
CA PHE A 123 25.30 -2.83 12.47
C PHE A 123 25.29 -3.11 10.96
N LEU A 124 24.37 -2.49 10.21
CA LEU A 124 24.25 -2.74 8.78
C LEU A 124 25.49 -2.22 8.02
N PHE A 125 25.98 -1.03 8.39
CA PHE A 125 27.17 -0.45 7.81
C PHE A 125 28.40 -1.35 8.00
N GLU A 126 28.65 -1.81 9.24
CA GLU A 126 29.77 -2.71 9.54
C GLU A 126 29.67 -4.02 8.75
N LYS A 127 28.49 -4.64 8.71
CA LYS A 127 28.31 -5.91 7.98
C LYS A 127 28.52 -5.78 6.47
N ILE A 128 28.03 -4.70 5.86
CA ILE A 128 28.26 -4.45 4.43
C ILE A 128 29.73 -4.13 4.15
N CYS A 129 30.40 -3.36 5.01
CA CYS A 129 31.83 -3.10 4.85
C CYS A 129 32.70 -4.35 5.09
N GLU A 130 32.31 -5.25 6.00
CA GLU A 130 32.96 -6.55 6.19
C GLU A 130 32.88 -7.39 4.92
N ALA A 131 31.67 -7.55 4.37
CA ALA A 131 31.44 -8.32 3.13
C ALA A 131 32.08 -7.65 1.90
N GLY A 132 32.07 -6.32 1.85
CA GLY A 132 32.64 -5.52 0.76
C GLY A 132 34.16 -5.37 0.82
N GLY A 133 34.80 -5.76 1.92
CA GLY A 133 36.23 -5.65 2.12
C GLY A 133 36.76 -4.22 2.28
N LYS A 134 38.10 -4.11 2.33
CA LYS A 134 38.80 -2.84 2.63
C LYS A 134 38.59 -1.76 1.57
N SER A 135 38.38 -2.14 0.32
CA SER A 135 38.18 -1.25 -0.83
C SER A 135 36.89 -0.43 -0.69
N VAL A 136 35.79 -1.08 -0.31
CA VAL A 136 34.49 -0.42 -0.06
C VAL A 136 34.61 0.60 1.07
N LEU A 137 35.21 0.21 2.21
CA LEU A 137 35.36 1.11 3.36
C LEU A 137 36.25 2.32 3.04
N ALA A 138 37.36 2.11 2.32
CA ALA A 138 38.25 3.19 1.91
C ALA A 138 37.55 4.18 0.95
N SER A 139 36.79 3.63 -0.01
CA SER A 139 36.02 4.42 -0.97
C SER A 139 34.93 5.24 -0.29
N TYR A 140 34.18 4.63 0.63
CA TYR A 140 33.18 5.34 1.45
C TYR A 140 33.82 6.48 2.23
N LYS A 141 34.90 6.23 3.00
CA LYS A 141 35.58 7.26 3.81
C LYS A 141 36.09 8.43 2.98
N SER A 142 36.63 8.15 1.78
CA SER A 142 37.10 9.17 0.85
C SER A 142 35.98 10.09 0.37
N HIS A 143 34.83 9.52 -0.01
CA HIS A 143 33.67 10.28 -0.45
C HIS A 143 32.99 11.03 0.70
N PHE A 144 32.83 10.39 1.86
CA PHE A 144 32.25 11.00 3.05
C PHE A 144 33.02 12.26 3.48
N LYS A 145 34.35 12.26 3.35
CA LYS A 145 35.17 13.45 3.63
C LYS A 145 34.91 14.61 2.66
N LYS A 146 34.52 14.34 1.41
CA LYS A 146 34.24 15.36 0.39
C LYS A 146 32.80 15.87 0.48
N SER A 147 31.84 14.97 0.71
CA SER A 147 30.41 15.27 0.66
C SER A 147 29.66 14.40 1.68
N PRO A 148 29.63 14.79 2.97
CA PRO A 148 29.08 13.95 4.04
C PRO A 148 27.55 13.83 4.04
N ASN A 149 26.85 14.75 3.37
CA ASN A 149 25.38 14.84 3.37
C ASN A 149 24.72 14.40 2.04
N SER A 150 25.48 13.79 1.12
CA SER A 150 24.97 13.29 -0.16
C SER A 150 24.86 11.77 -0.16
N VAL A 151 24.11 11.21 -1.11
CA VAL A 151 24.14 9.77 -1.41
C VAL A 151 25.55 9.37 -1.87
N ILE A 152 26.24 8.55 -1.08
CA ILE A 152 27.60 8.08 -1.38
C ILE A 152 27.51 6.77 -2.17
N SER A 153 27.81 6.86 -3.47
CA SER A 153 27.87 5.73 -4.40
C SER A 153 29.27 5.11 -4.42
N VAL A 154 29.36 3.81 -4.11
CA VAL A 154 30.62 3.05 -4.07
C VAL A 154 30.46 1.78 -4.92
N GLN A 155 31.52 1.38 -5.62
CA GLN A 155 31.54 0.09 -6.32
C GLN A 155 31.52 -1.04 -5.29
N ALA A 156 30.61 -2.00 -5.47
CA ALA A 156 30.61 -3.20 -4.66
C ALA A 156 31.86 -4.05 -4.99
N ASP A 157 32.37 -4.75 -3.99
CA ASP A 157 33.57 -5.58 -4.08
C ASP A 157 33.45 -6.74 -3.07
N GLY A 158 34.46 -7.61 -2.99
CA GLY A 158 34.50 -8.72 -2.05
C GLY A 158 33.40 -9.76 -2.32
N GLU A 159 32.62 -10.07 -1.28
CA GLU A 159 31.55 -11.08 -1.34
C GLU A 159 30.21 -10.50 -1.84
N LEU A 160 30.14 -9.19 -2.09
CA LEU A 160 28.92 -8.52 -2.51
C LEU A 160 28.65 -8.75 -4.01
N ALA A 161 27.51 -9.36 -4.32
CA ALA A 161 27.14 -9.74 -5.69
C ALA A 161 26.54 -8.61 -6.55
N SER A 162 26.25 -7.45 -5.94
CA SER A 162 25.71 -6.26 -6.61
C SER A 162 26.80 -5.50 -7.36
N LYS A 163 26.42 -4.54 -8.21
CA LYS A 163 27.38 -3.66 -8.90
C LYS A 163 27.83 -2.53 -7.98
N LYS A 164 26.90 -1.94 -7.23
CA LYS A 164 27.13 -0.76 -6.40
C LYS A 164 26.47 -0.84 -5.03
N ILE A 165 26.95 0.03 -4.14
CA ILE A 165 26.42 0.26 -2.81
C ILE A 165 26.13 1.75 -2.67
N TYR A 166 24.90 2.10 -2.30
CA TYR A 166 24.51 3.47 -1.99
C TYR A 166 24.41 3.63 -0.48
N PHE A 167 25.33 4.40 0.08
CA PHE A 167 25.29 4.79 1.49
C PHE A 167 24.55 6.10 1.65
N LEU A 168 23.46 6.07 2.39
CA LEU A 168 22.62 7.23 2.72
C LEU A 168 22.63 7.44 4.23
N SER A 169 22.85 8.67 4.66
CA SER A 169 22.72 9.03 6.06
C SER A 169 21.25 9.31 6.38
N TRP A 170 20.70 8.63 7.38
CA TRP A 170 19.35 8.85 7.86
C TRP A 170 19.27 8.60 9.36
N THR A 171 18.45 9.38 10.05
CA THR A 171 18.15 9.21 11.47
C THR A 171 16.66 9.34 11.65
N ALA A 172 16.09 8.54 12.55
CA ALA A 172 14.67 8.66 12.88
C ALA A 172 14.40 10.05 13.48
N ASP A 173 13.47 10.77 12.87
CA ASP A 173 12.93 11.97 13.47
C ASP A 173 12.07 11.57 14.69
N PRO A 174 12.27 12.19 15.88
CA PRO A 174 11.42 11.96 17.02
C PRO A 174 9.94 12.34 16.80
N ASP A 175 9.64 13.23 15.85
CA ASP A 175 8.27 13.58 15.49
C ASP A 175 7.69 12.59 14.47
N ALA A 176 6.57 11.95 14.82
CA ALA A 176 5.90 10.97 13.97
C ALA A 176 5.38 11.57 12.65
N SER A 177 5.08 12.87 12.63
CA SER A 177 4.57 13.56 11.43
C SER A 177 5.64 13.72 10.35
N THR A 178 6.88 14.04 10.74
CA THR A 178 8.02 14.21 9.85
C THR A 178 8.79 12.91 9.60
N LEU A 179 8.64 11.91 10.48
CA LEU A 179 9.26 10.60 10.32
C LEU A 179 8.91 9.96 8.97
N ARG A 180 7.64 10.04 8.56
CA ARG A 180 7.17 9.52 7.27
C ARG A 180 7.87 10.20 6.10
N GLU A 181 7.84 11.54 6.06
CA GLU A 181 8.47 12.34 5.01
C GLU A 181 9.97 12.03 4.91
N SER A 182 10.65 11.81 6.05
CA SER A 182 12.06 11.46 6.07
C SER A 182 12.36 10.07 5.46
N ILE A 183 11.44 9.11 5.60
CA ILE A 183 11.57 7.75 5.03
C ILE A 183 11.30 7.81 3.52
N GLU A 184 10.25 8.54 3.12
CA GLU A 184 9.92 8.76 1.70
C GLU A 184 11.10 9.45 1.00
N LYS A 185 11.67 10.49 1.62
CA LYS A 185 12.89 11.14 1.12
C LYS A 185 14.08 10.19 0.99
N PHE A 186 14.30 9.28 1.95
CA PHE A 186 15.39 8.30 1.87
C PHE A 186 15.26 7.39 0.63
N VAL A 187 14.04 6.95 0.31
CA VAL A 187 13.77 6.14 -0.88
C VAL A 187 13.95 6.97 -2.15
N SER A 188 13.38 8.19 -2.19
CA SER A 188 13.52 9.16 -3.28
C SER A 188 14.99 9.41 -3.65
N ASP A 189 15.84 9.76 -2.67
CA ASP A 189 17.25 10.08 -2.89
C ASP A 189 18.02 8.88 -3.49
N ALA A 190 17.67 7.65 -3.09
CA ALA A 190 18.26 6.44 -3.66
C ALA A 190 17.82 6.20 -5.11
N PHE A 191 16.54 6.45 -5.42
CA PHE A 191 16.01 6.35 -6.80
C PHE A 191 16.65 7.38 -7.72
N GLU A 192 16.73 8.65 -7.31
CA GLU A 192 17.36 9.71 -8.08
C GLU A 192 18.81 9.33 -8.45
N LYS A 193 19.55 8.79 -7.47
CA LYS A 193 20.92 8.32 -7.71
C LYS A 193 20.99 7.12 -8.66
N ALA A 194 20.05 6.19 -8.56
CA ALA A 194 19.98 5.03 -9.43
C ALA A 194 19.68 5.42 -10.89
N VAL A 195 18.78 6.40 -11.09
CA VAL A 195 18.47 6.96 -12.40
C VAL A 195 19.69 7.67 -12.98
N GLU A 196 20.35 8.54 -12.21
CA GLU A 196 21.59 9.24 -12.61
C GLU A 196 22.66 8.25 -13.11
N GLU A 197 22.76 7.09 -12.46
CA GLU A 197 23.75 6.07 -12.75
C GLU A 197 23.24 4.91 -13.62
N ASN A 198 22.03 5.01 -14.21
CA ASN A 198 21.41 4.02 -15.10
C ASN A 198 21.29 2.60 -14.50
N GLN A 199 20.99 2.48 -13.20
CA GLN A 199 20.79 1.20 -12.54
C GLN A 199 19.36 0.69 -12.76
N GLN A 200 19.20 -0.63 -12.90
CA GLN A 200 17.91 -1.24 -13.24
C GLN A 200 17.25 -1.95 -12.05
N SER A 201 17.97 -2.12 -10.94
CA SER A 201 17.42 -2.76 -9.75
C SER A 201 18.11 -2.38 -8.45
N MET A 202 17.36 -2.34 -7.36
CA MET A 202 17.88 -1.98 -6.03
C MET A 202 17.32 -2.88 -4.93
N ALA A 203 18.14 -3.10 -3.90
CA ALA A 203 17.74 -3.76 -2.67
C ALA A 203 17.74 -2.77 -1.51
N PHE A 204 16.58 -2.59 -0.87
CA PHE A 204 16.44 -1.78 0.34
C PHE A 204 16.37 -2.65 1.60
N PRO A 205 16.98 -2.21 2.72
CA PRO A 205 16.70 -2.76 4.03
C PRO A 205 15.37 -2.18 4.57
N ALA A 206 14.77 -2.84 5.56
CA ALA A 206 13.68 -2.25 6.35
C ALA A 206 14.23 -1.18 7.30
N ILE A 207 14.40 0.05 6.81
CA ILE A 207 15.00 1.17 7.58
C ILE A 207 14.14 1.54 8.78
N GLY A 208 14.73 1.88 9.93
CA GLY A 208 13.97 2.28 11.12
C GLY A 208 13.41 1.13 11.98
N CYS A 209 13.15 -0.05 11.41
CA CYS A 209 12.55 -1.21 12.11
C CYS A 209 13.50 -1.99 13.05
N GLY A 210 14.73 -1.49 13.22
CA GLY A 210 15.77 -2.07 14.07
C GLY A 210 16.02 -1.23 15.32
N GLN A 211 17.28 -0.83 15.51
CA GLN A 211 17.74 -0.05 16.67
C GLN A 211 17.03 1.31 16.86
N PHE A 212 16.45 1.85 15.78
CA PHE A 212 15.74 3.12 15.82
C PHE A 212 14.32 3.02 16.43
N GLY A 213 13.77 1.80 16.57
CA GLY A 213 12.50 1.57 17.26
C GLY A 213 11.27 2.16 16.58
N CYS A 214 11.34 2.44 15.27
CA CYS A 214 10.20 2.98 14.52
C CYS A 214 9.06 1.96 14.39
N SER A 215 7.83 2.46 14.21
CA SER A 215 6.66 1.62 13.95
C SER A 215 6.85 0.84 12.64
N ILE A 216 6.72 -0.49 12.70
CA ILE A 216 6.97 -1.36 11.54
C ILE A 216 5.95 -1.07 10.43
N ASP A 217 4.68 -0.86 10.80
CA ASP A 217 3.60 -0.48 9.89
C ASP A 217 3.88 0.82 9.14
N LEU A 218 4.21 1.90 9.86
CA LEU A 218 4.54 3.20 9.28
C LEU A 218 5.70 3.09 8.29
N VAL A 219 6.78 2.40 8.68
CA VAL A 219 7.94 2.20 7.80
C VAL A 219 7.54 1.42 6.56
N ALA A 220 6.89 0.27 6.73
CA ALA A 220 6.50 -0.58 5.61
C ALA A 220 5.61 0.17 4.63
N GLN A 221 4.58 0.87 5.14
CA GLN A 221 3.69 1.67 4.32
C GLN A 221 4.42 2.80 3.59
N ALA A 222 5.23 3.59 4.29
CA ALA A 222 5.95 4.73 3.69
C ALA A 222 6.92 4.26 2.60
N MET A 223 7.73 3.23 2.87
CA MET A 223 8.68 2.69 1.90
C MET A 223 7.98 2.09 0.67
N ILE A 224 6.92 1.30 0.87
CA ILE A 224 6.23 0.62 -0.24
C ILE A 224 5.48 1.63 -1.12
N ARG A 225 4.78 2.60 -0.51
CA ARG A 225 4.07 3.64 -1.28
C ARG A 225 5.02 4.54 -2.04
N GLU A 226 6.15 4.92 -1.45
CA GLU A 226 7.14 5.74 -2.14
C GLU A 226 7.82 4.99 -3.28
N VAL A 227 8.17 3.71 -3.07
CA VAL A 227 8.69 2.85 -4.15
C VAL A 227 7.66 2.77 -5.29
N HIS A 228 6.39 2.53 -4.98
CA HIS A 228 5.33 2.49 -5.99
C HIS A 228 5.22 3.80 -6.75
N HIS A 229 5.23 4.94 -6.06
CA HIS A 229 5.19 6.26 -6.65
C HIS A 229 6.37 6.47 -7.63
N LYS A 230 7.60 6.17 -7.20
CA LYS A 230 8.78 6.28 -8.07
C LYS A 230 8.79 5.31 -9.23
N GLN A 231 8.16 4.14 -9.08
CA GLN A 231 8.01 3.18 -10.17
C GLN A 231 7.02 3.61 -11.26
N GLN A 232 6.15 4.59 -10.99
CA GLN A 232 5.34 5.22 -12.04
C GLN A 232 6.18 6.13 -12.95
N GLU A 233 7.28 6.66 -12.43
CA GLU A 233 8.19 7.58 -13.14
C GLU A 233 9.38 6.83 -13.77
N HIS A 234 9.83 5.74 -13.14
CA HIS A 234 11.06 5.05 -13.46
C HIS A 234 10.91 3.52 -13.40
N ASP A 235 11.37 2.82 -14.44
CA ASP A 235 11.34 1.35 -14.51
C ASP A 235 12.54 0.73 -13.76
N ILE A 236 12.56 0.85 -12.43
CA ILE A 236 13.59 0.26 -11.56
C ILE A 236 12.96 -0.84 -10.69
N SER A 237 13.52 -2.05 -10.75
CA SER A 237 13.05 -3.18 -9.94
C SER A 237 13.54 -3.09 -8.50
N VAL A 238 12.63 -3.07 -7.52
CA VAL A 238 12.96 -2.95 -6.11
C VAL A 238 12.71 -4.25 -5.35
N LYS A 239 13.62 -4.57 -4.41
CA LYS A 239 13.46 -5.63 -3.41
C LYS A 239 13.65 -5.09 -2.01
N PHE A 240 12.78 -5.49 -1.09
CA PHE A 240 13.01 -5.31 0.34
C PHE A 240 13.67 -6.55 0.92
N VAL A 241 14.86 -6.39 1.50
CA VAL A 241 15.65 -7.48 2.08
C VAL A 241 15.51 -7.43 3.59
N ILE A 242 14.84 -8.42 4.14
CA ILE A 242 14.53 -8.53 5.57
C ILE A 242 15.23 -9.77 6.11
N GLN A 243 15.82 -9.64 7.30
CA GLN A 243 16.52 -10.73 7.97
C GLN A 243 15.54 -11.89 8.25
N PRO A 244 15.92 -13.16 8.01
CA PRO A 244 15.04 -14.31 8.18
C PRO A 244 14.43 -14.43 9.58
N GLU A 245 15.13 -13.97 10.61
CA GLU A 245 14.67 -14.01 12.00
C GLU A 245 13.59 -12.98 12.30
N ARG A 246 13.51 -11.90 11.50
CA ARG A 246 12.54 -10.79 11.65
C ARG A 246 11.26 -11.06 10.86
N THR A 247 10.56 -12.12 11.26
CA THR A 247 9.28 -12.53 10.66
C THR A 247 8.16 -11.49 10.84
N ASP A 248 8.25 -10.68 11.90
CA ASP A 248 7.38 -9.54 12.20
C ASP A 248 7.45 -8.46 11.10
N ILE A 249 8.67 -8.03 10.74
CA ILE A 249 8.89 -7.05 9.68
C ILE A 249 8.49 -7.66 8.33
N TYR A 250 8.88 -8.91 8.08
CA TYR A 250 8.57 -9.58 6.81
C TYR A 250 7.07 -9.66 6.55
N ALA A 251 6.29 -10.07 7.56
CA ALA A 251 4.84 -10.16 7.46
C ALA A 251 4.19 -8.81 7.16
N GLU A 252 4.67 -7.73 7.78
CA GLU A 252 4.09 -6.40 7.57
C GLU A 252 4.41 -5.84 6.18
N PHE A 253 5.66 -5.98 5.70
CA PHE A 253 6.00 -5.60 4.32
C PHE A 253 5.20 -6.41 3.29
N GLN A 254 4.99 -7.71 3.55
CA GLN A 254 4.16 -8.54 2.68
C GLN A 254 2.69 -8.09 2.67
N ASN A 255 2.15 -7.74 3.84
CA ASN A 255 0.78 -7.23 3.98
C ASN A 255 0.58 -5.92 3.19
N GLN A 256 1.50 -4.96 3.34
CA GLN A 256 1.42 -3.68 2.63
C GLN A 256 1.54 -3.83 1.11
N ILE A 257 2.35 -4.76 0.61
CA ILE A 257 2.39 -5.10 -0.84
C ILE A 257 1.04 -5.63 -1.30
N GLN A 258 0.45 -6.56 -0.55
CA GLN A 258 -0.85 -7.16 -0.91
C GLN A 258 -2.00 -6.14 -0.90
N LEU A 259 -1.99 -5.20 0.06
CA LEU A 259 -2.94 -4.09 0.11
C LEU A 259 -2.83 -3.21 -1.13
N LEU A 260 -1.60 -2.84 -1.51
CA LEU A 260 -1.34 -2.04 -2.71
C LEU A 260 -1.76 -2.78 -4.01
N GLU A 261 -1.48 -4.08 -4.13
CA GLU A 261 -1.94 -4.89 -5.27
C GLU A 261 -3.46 -4.94 -5.37
N THR A 262 -4.15 -4.97 -4.22
CA THR A 262 -5.61 -4.92 -4.14
C THR A 262 -6.14 -3.54 -4.56
N GLU A 263 -5.48 -2.46 -4.14
CA GLU A 263 -5.77 -1.07 -4.55
C GLU A 263 -5.64 -0.87 -6.05
N ILE A 264 -4.54 -1.34 -6.65
CA ILE A 264 -4.28 -1.26 -8.10
C ILE A 264 -5.31 -2.07 -8.90
N SER A 265 -5.70 -3.25 -8.38
CA SER A 265 -6.70 -4.11 -9.02
C SER A 265 -8.12 -3.56 -8.91
N SER A 266 -8.42 -2.81 -7.85
CA SER A 266 -9.68 -2.09 -7.70
C SER A 266 -9.64 -0.77 -8.48
N THR A 267 -9.76 -0.85 -9.81
CA THR A 267 -10.14 0.32 -10.63
C THR A 267 -11.60 0.74 -10.40
N ASP A 268 -12.34 -0.01 -9.59
CA ASP A 268 -13.63 0.41 -9.04
C ASP A 268 -13.41 1.32 -7.83
N LEU A 269 -13.91 2.56 -7.95
CA LEU A 269 -13.94 3.58 -6.90
C LEU A 269 -14.41 2.94 -5.58
N LYS A 270 -13.56 2.93 -4.55
CA LYS A 270 -13.92 2.41 -3.25
C LYS A 270 -14.91 3.37 -2.58
N THR A 271 -16.17 2.95 -2.47
CA THR A 271 -17.23 3.69 -1.78
C THR A 271 -17.65 2.95 -0.51
N MET A 272 -17.45 3.57 0.65
CA MET A 272 -17.96 3.10 1.94
C MET A 272 -19.19 3.91 2.34
N SER A 273 -20.20 3.28 2.92
CA SER A 273 -21.42 3.99 3.35
C SER A 273 -21.93 3.49 4.69
N THR A 274 -22.56 4.38 5.47
CA THR A 274 -23.30 4.02 6.68
C THR A 274 -24.63 4.76 6.74
N THR A 275 -25.65 4.10 7.32
CA THR A 275 -26.97 4.70 7.54
C THR A 275 -27.04 5.26 8.95
N VAL A 276 -27.30 6.57 9.06
CA VAL A 276 -27.60 7.24 10.34
C VAL A 276 -29.11 7.37 10.51
N LYS A 277 -29.60 7.64 11.73
CA LYS A 277 -31.04 7.68 12.10
C LYS A 277 -31.98 8.36 11.09
N LYS A 278 -31.47 9.33 10.33
CA LYS A 278 -32.24 10.02 9.29
C LYS A 278 -31.48 10.17 7.95
N GLY A 279 -30.37 9.48 7.66
CA GLY A 279 -29.60 9.81 6.45
C GLY A 279 -28.55 8.78 6.08
N ILE A 280 -27.80 9.06 5.01
CA ILE A 280 -26.69 8.22 4.55
C ILE A 280 -25.42 9.07 4.51
N ILE A 281 -24.35 8.59 5.15
CA ILE A 281 -23.01 9.15 5.00
C ILE A 281 -22.20 8.20 4.12
N GLU A 282 -21.62 8.71 3.03
CA GLU A 282 -20.76 7.98 2.10
C GLU A 282 -19.35 8.59 2.10
N ILE A 283 -18.32 7.77 2.06
CA ILE A 283 -16.97 8.17 1.68
C ILE A 283 -16.67 7.52 0.33
N GLU A 284 -16.19 8.31 -0.62
CA GLU A 284 -15.75 7.82 -1.92
C GLU A 284 -14.34 8.29 -2.21
N GLN A 285 -13.48 7.38 -2.65
CA GLN A 285 -12.22 7.73 -3.29
C GLN A 285 -12.54 8.14 -4.73
N GLY A 286 -12.31 9.41 -5.10
CA GLY A 286 -12.70 9.91 -6.41
C GLY A 286 -12.50 11.42 -6.58
N ASN A 287 -12.79 11.93 -7.78
CA ASN A 287 -12.67 13.37 -8.06
C ASN A 287 -13.99 14.10 -7.80
N ILE A 288 -13.95 15.13 -6.96
CA ILE A 288 -15.13 15.89 -6.55
C ILE A 288 -15.88 16.52 -7.73
N ILE A 289 -15.19 16.92 -8.81
CA ILE A 289 -15.84 17.54 -9.98
C ILE A 289 -16.71 16.57 -10.78
N LYS A 290 -16.56 15.25 -10.56
CA LYS A 290 -17.35 14.20 -11.24
C LYS A 290 -18.63 13.84 -10.49
N GLN A 291 -18.90 14.46 -9.34
CA GLN A 291 -20.01 14.07 -8.46
C GLN A 291 -21.36 14.56 -8.98
N THR A 292 -22.38 13.69 -8.91
CA THR A 292 -23.75 13.95 -9.39
C THR A 292 -24.72 14.38 -8.28
N VAL A 293 -24.19 14.78 -7.13
CA VAL A 293 -24.96 15.25 -5.97
C VAL A 293 -25.65 16.59 -6.25
N GLY A 294 -26.61 16.96 -5.40
CA GLY A 294 -27.27 18.27 -5.46
C GLY A 294 -26.27 19.42 -5.34
N VAL A 295 -25.38 19.35 -4.34
CA VAL A 295 -24.39 20.40 -4.08
C VAL A 295 -22.98 19.83 -3.98
N ILE A 296 -22.01 20.43 -4.68
CA ILE A 296 -20.58 20.20 -4.41
C ILE A 296 -20.05 21.35 -3.56
N ILE A 297 -19.22 21.02 -2.57
CA ILE A 297 -18.53 22.00 -1.74
C ILE A 297 -17.13 22.27 -2.31
N GLY A 298 -16.83 23.55 -2.53
CA GLY A 298 -15.47 24.05 -2.74
C GLY A 298 -15.04 24.92 -1.57
N THR A 299 -13.76 25.23 -1.45
CA THR A 299 -13.27 26.19 -0.43
C THR A 299 -12.69 27.43 -1.10
N SER A 300 -12.93 28.60 -0.53
CA SER A 300 -12.28 29.84 -0.96
C SER A 300 -10.80 29.89 -0.59
N SER A 301 -10.40 29.12 0.44
CA SER A 301 -9.08 29.16 1.06
C SER A 301 -8.04 28.32 0.32
N SER A 302 -8.44 27.23 -0.34
CA SER A 302 -7.55 26.48 -1.24
C SER A 302 -7.61 27.03 -2.67
N ARG A 303 -6.51 27.64 -3.13
CA ARG A 303 -6.38 28.10 -4.51
C ARG A 303 -6.52 26.94 -5.50
N PHE A 304 -5.88 25.81 -5.21
CA PHE A 304 -5.85 24.64 -6.09
C PHE A 304 -7.24 24.03 -6.29
N LEU A 305 -7.95 23.72 -5.20
CA LEU A 305 -9.28 23.12 -5.30
C LEU A 305 -10.30 24.10 -5.90
N ARG A 306 -10.23 25.38 -5.54
CA ARG A 306 -11.08 26.40 -6.14
C ARG A 306 -10.86 26.52 -7.64
N GLN A 307 -9.60 26.56 -8.08
CA GLN A 307 -9.24 26.66 -9.49
C GLN A 307 -9.76 25.44 -10.25
N ALA A 308 -9.47 24.22 -9.76
CA ALA A 308 -9.93 22.97 -10.36
C ALA A 308 -11.47 22.92 -10.54
N ILE A 309 -12.24 23.31 -9.51
CA ILE A 309 -13.71 23.35 -9.60
C ILE A 309 -14.16 24.41 -10.62
N THR A 310 -13.63 25.64 -10.54
CA THR A 310 -14.07 26.73 -11.43
C THR A 310 -13.67 26.52 -12.90
N GLU A 311 -12.52 25.91 -13.16
CA GLU A 311 -12.08 25.59 -14.53
C GLU A 311 -12.93 24.48 -15.13
N ALA A 312 -13.20 23.42 -14.37
CA ALA A 312 -14.07 22.34 -14.81
C ALA A 312 -15.53 22.78 -14.98
N ALA A 313 -16.00 23.74 -14.17
CA ALA A 313 -17.36 24.29 -14.27
C ALA A 313 -17.54 25.29 -15.42
N GLY A 314 -16.46 25.92 -15.89
CA GLY A 314 -16.47 26.88 -17.00
C GLY A 314 -16.28 28.34 -16.57
N SER A 315 -15.94 29.17 -17.55
CA SER A 315 -15.53 30.57 -17.36
C SER A 315 -16.61 31.46 -16.70
N GLU A 316 -17.88 31.13 -16.94
CA GLU A 316 -19.06 31.80 -16.41
C GLU A 316 -19.14 31.65 -14.89
N VAL A 317 -18.87 30.44 -14.38
CA VAL A 317 -18.86 30.13 -12.93
C VAL A 317 -17.71 30.84 -12.25
N GLN A 318 -16.54 30.90 -12.90
CA GLN A 318 -15.39 31.63 -12.38
C GLN A 318 -15.67 33.15 -12.25
N LYS A 319 -16.39 33.73 -13.22
CA LYS A 319 -16.80 35.14 -13.19
C LYS A 319 -17.84 35.38 -12.10
N ALA A 320 -18.89 34.56 -12.03
CA ALA A 320 -19.94 34.66 -11.03
C ALA A 320 -19.39 34.57 -9.60
N TYR A 321 -18.47 33.62 -9.34
CA TYR A 321 -17.80 33.52 -8.04
C TYR A 321 -17.07 34.82 -7.65
N LYS A 322 -16.33 35.42 -8.59
CA LYS A 322 -15.60 36.68 -8.34
C LYS A 322 -16.54 37.86 -8.09
N GLU A 323 -17.69 37.90 -8.75
CA GLU A 323 -18.70 38.95 -8.58
C GLU A 323 -19.43 38.82 -7.23
N GLU A 324 -19.81 37.60 -6.85
CA GLU A 324 -20.39 37.30 -5.55
C GLU A 324 -19.42 37.59 -4.40
N LEU A 325 -18.14 37.25 -4.56
CA LEU A 325 -17.11 37.56 -3.57
C LEU A 325 -16.89 39.08 -3.41
N LYS A 326 -17.02 39.85 -4.49
CA LYS A 326 -16.90 41.32 -4.45
C LYS A 326 -18.11 41.98 -3.81
N SER A 327 -19.31 41.49 -4.08
CA SER A 327 -20.55 42.03 -3.52
C SER A 327 -20.72 41.65 -2.05
N HIS A 328 -20.26 40.46 -1.65
CA HIS A 328 -20.39 39.94 -0.29
C HIS A 328 -19.04 39.45 0.27
N PRO A 329 -18.07 40.34 0.53
CA PRO A 329 -16.70 39.97 0.92
C PRO A 329 -16.60 39.25 2.27
N ASN A 330 -17.61 39.40 3.12
CA ASN A 330 -17.68 38.79 4.44
C ASN A 330 -18.58 37.54 4.48
N SER A 331 -19.11 37.09 3.33
CA SER A 331 -19.94 35.90 3.30
C SER A 331 -19.13 34.66 3.66
N THR A 332 -19.66 33.82 4.55
CA THR A 332 -19.08 32.51 4.88
C THR A 332 -19.34 31.47 3.81
N LEU A 333 -20.32 31.71 2.93
CA LEU A 333 -20.73 30.83 1.84
C LEU A 333 -21.09 31.64 0.60
N ILE A 334 -20.52 31.28 -0.54
CA ILE A 334 -20.84 31.83 -1.86
C ILE A 334 -21.44 30.71 -2.70
N ALA A 335 -22.70 30.88 -3.11
CA ALA A 335 -23.39 29.91 -3.95
C ALA A 335 -23.32 30.35 -5.42
N VAL A 336 -22.89 29.46 -6.31
CA VAL A 336 -22.82 29.70 -7.76
C VAL A 336 -23.39 28.51 -8.53
N SER A 337 -23.81 28.73 -9.78
CA SER A 337 -24.33 27.66 -10.65
C SER A 337 -23.27 26.58 -10.89
N SER A 338 -23.70 25.36 -11.23
CA SER A 338 -22.81 24.23 -11.50
C SER A 338 -22.05 24.33 -12.83
N GLY A 339 -22.50 25.20 -13.75
CA GLY A 339 -21.91 25.33 -15.08
C GLY A 339 -21.93 23.99 -15.83
N ALA A 340 -20.76 23.52 -16.26
CA ALA A 340 -20.57 22.24 -16.93
C ALA A 340 -20.47 21.03 -15.97
N LEU A 341 -20.49 21.23 -14.65
CA LEU A 341 -20.37 20.12 -13.70
C LEU A 341 -21.67 19.31 -13.59
N PRO A 342 -21.59 18.00 -13.27
CA PRO A 342 -22.77 17.14 -13.13
C PRO A 342 -23.67 17.45 -11.91
N CYS A 343 -23.19 18.26 -10.96
CA CYS A 343 -23.98 18.67 -9.79
C CYS A 343 -25.02 19.74 -10.16
N LYS A 344 -25.93 20.06 -9.23
CA LYS A 344 -26.93 21.12 -9.44
C LYS A 344 -26.42 22.50 -9.01
N GLN A 345 -25.56 22.56 -7.99
CA GLN A 345 -24.99 23.81 -7.50
C GLN A 345 -23.63 23.63 -6.83
N ILE A 346 -22.85 24.71 -6.76
CA ILE A 346 -21.54 24.74 -6.09
C ILE A 346 -21.60 25.75 -4.95
N PHE A 347 -21.25 25.33 -3.74
CA PHE A 347 -21.07 26.23 -2.60
C PHE A 347 -19.59 26.37 -2.28
N PHE A 348 -19.06 27.58 -2.43
CA PHE A 348 -17.73 27.93 -1.96
C PHE A 348 -17.80 28.41 -0.53
N VAL A 349 -17.24 27.62 0.38
CA VAL A 349 -17.19 27.94 1.80
C VAL A 349 -15.89 28.65 2.16
N LYS A 350 -16.00 29.68 3.00
CA LYS A 350 -14.85 30.31 3.64
C LYS A 350 -14.56 29.61 4.94
N TRP A 351 -13.41 28.94 5.01
CA TRP A 351 -12.96 28.21 6.19
C TRP A 351 -11.45 28.29 6.31
N GLU A 352 -10.97 28.63 7.51
CA GLU A 352 -9.55 28.70 7.83
C GLU A 352 -9.30 27.78 9.04
N PRO A 353 -8.30 26.88 8.96
CA PRO A 353 -7.97 26.00 10.08
C PRO A 353 -7.42 26.83 11.25
N ASN A 354 -7.71 26.37 12.46
CA ASN A 354 -7.14 26.91 13.70
C ASN A 354 -6.19 25.86 14.29
N ASP A 355 -5.11 26.31 14.93
CA ASP A 355 -4.12 25.43 15.57
C ASP A 355 -4.66 24.78 16.87
N ASP A 356 -5.71 25.36 17.47
CA ASP A 356 -6.41 24.80 18.63
C ASP A 356 -7.44 23.73 18.18
N GLU A 357 -7.29 22.51 18.67
CA GLU A 357 -8.12 21.36 18.28
C GLU A 357 -9.62 21.53 18.59
N ASP A 358 -9.97 22.16 19.72
CA ASP A 358 -11.37 22.36 20.11
C ASP A 358 -12.03 23.43 19.23
N ILE A 359 -11.30 24.50 18.93
CA ILE A 359 -11.74 25.54 18.00
C ILE A 359 -11.85 24.99 16.57
N LEU A 360 -10.86 24.20 16.14
CA LEU A 360 -10.86 23.52 14.84
C LEU A 360 -12.09 22.64 14.69
N ARG A 361 -12.36 21.77 15.68
CA ARG A 361 -13.52 20.89 15.71
C ARG A 361 -14.83 21.67 15.65
N GLN A 362 -14.98 22.73 16.45
CA GLN A 362 -16.19 23.53 16.45
C GLN A 362 -16.39 24.24 15.10
N SER A 363 -15.31 24.75 14.49
CA SER A 363 -15.38 25.41 13.19
C SER A 363 -15.87 24.49 12.06
N ILE A 364 -15.53 23.20 12.11
CA ILE A 364 -15.98 22.20 11.14
C ILE A 364 -17.48 21.89 11.34
N VAL A 365 -17.93 21.81 12.59
CA VAL A 365 -19.37 21.64 12.91
C VAL A 365 -20.18 22.84 12.41
N ASP A 366 -19.67 24.06 12.60
CA ASP A 366 -20.31 25.30 12.16
C ASP A 366 -20.35 25.39 10.63
N LEU A 367 -19.28 24.94 9.97
CA LEU A 367 -19.19 24.84 8.52
C LEU A 367 -20.25 23.90 7.95
N ILE A 368 -20.31 22.66 8.45
CA ILE A 368 -21.29 21.67 8.01
C ILE A 368 -22.71 22.17 8.28
N SER A 369 -22.95 22.77 9.45
CA SER A 369 -24.25 23.34 9.82
C SER A 369 -24.67 24.46 8.85
N THR A 370 -23.75 25.34 8.48
CA THR A 370 -23.98 26.42 7.51
C THR A 370 -24.38 25.86 6.14
N VAL A 371 -23.66 24.84 5.65
CA VAL A 371 -23.96 24.18 4.38
C VAL A 371 -25.35 23.52 4.40
N VAL A 372 -25.65 22.76 5.45
CA VAL A 372 -26.94 22.06 5.60
C VAL A 372 -28.11 23.06 5.71
N GLN A 373 -27.95 24.15 6.46
CA GLN A 373 -28.98 25.19 6.53
C GLN A 373 -29.25 25.82 5.15
N ASN A 374 -28.21 26.16 4.40
CA ASN A 374 -28.35 26.73 3.06
C ASN A 374 -29.01 25.75 2.09
N MET A 375 -28.57 24.50 2.07
CA MET A 375 -29.19 23.46 1.24
C MET A 375 -30.69 23.27 1.53
N THR A 376 -31.14 23.51 2.77
CA THR A 376 -32.56 23.41 3.13
C THR A 376 -33.35 24.50 2.41
N SER A 377 -32.82 25.73 2.40
CA SER A 377 -33.40 26.87 1.67
C SER A 377 -33.46 26.61 0.16
N TYR A 378 -32.42 25.98 -0.40
CA TYR A 378 -32.35 25.62 -1.82
C TYR A 378 -33.03 24.28 -2.18
N LYS A 379 -33.61 23.56 -1.19
CA LYS A 379 -34.28 22.26 -1.35
C LYS A 379 -33.38 21.15 -1.93
N PHE A 380 -32.08 21.18 -1.64
CA PHE A 380 -31.17 20.09 -1.99
C PHE A 380 -31.12 19.03 -0.88
N THR A 381 -31.02 17.76 -1.27
CA THR A 381 -31.03 16.61 -0.34
C THR A 381 -29.73 15.80 -0.36
N SER A 382 -28.78 16.15 -1.22
CA SER A 382 -27.48 15.50 -1.32
C SER A 382 -26.34 16.50 -1.53
N VAL A 383 -25.22 16.25 -0.86
CA VAL A 383 -24.01 17.10 -0.89
C VAL A 383 -22.73 16.29 -0.90
N ALA A 384 -21.72 16.77 -1.64
CA ALA A 384 -20.38 16.22 -1.67
C ALA A 384 -19.38 17.22 -1.08
N PHE A 385 -18.70 16.83 0.00
CA PHE A 385 -17.59 17.56 0.59
C PHE A 385 -16.27 16.99 0.05
N PRO A 386 -15.27 17.84 -0.27
CA PRO A 386 -13.90 17.38 -0.38
C PRO A 386 -13.39 17.00 1.01
N ALA A 387 -12.24 16.33 1.05
CA ALA A 387 -11.39 16.20 2.24
C ALA A 387 -10.86 17.57 2.72
N ILE A 388 -11.75 18.46 3.18
CA ILE A 388 -11.42 19.79 3.70
C ILE A 388 -10.80 19.62 5.09
N GLY A 389 -9.60 20.19 5.31
CA GLY A 389 -8.94 20.20 6.61
C GLY A 389 -8.25 18.89 6.99
N CYS A 390 -8.30 17.86 6.13
CA CYS A 390 -7.78 16.52 6.43
C CYS A 390 -6.24 16.41 6.43
N TRP A 391 -5.54 17.53 6.31
CA TRP A 391 -4.10 17.64 6.53
C TRP A 391 -3.74 17.87 8.00
N LEU A 392 -4.74 18.07 8.87
CA LEU A 392 -4.60 18.23 10.31
C LEU A 392 -5.50 17.18 11.01
N HIS A 393 -4.94 16.48 11.99
CA HIS A 393 -5.51 15.27 12.59
C HIS A 393 -6.91 15.45 13.22
N GLY A 394 -7.70 14.37 13.23
CA GLY A 394 -8.69 14.10 14.29
C GLY A 394 -10.04 14.83 14.23
N CYS A 395 -10.88 14.58 13.22
CA CYS A 395 -12.25 15.09 13.22
C CYS A 395 -13.26 14.03 13.68
N SER A 396 -13.77 14.13 14.90
CA SER A 396 -14.87 13.27 15.37
C SER A 396 -16.24 13.82 14.92
N THR A 397 -17.14 12.94 14.48
CA THR A 397 -18.48 13.31 14.02
C THR A 397 -19.49 13.29 15.17
N GLN A 398 -19.83 14.45 15.73
CA GLN A 398 -21.09 14.57 16.48
C GLN A 398 -22.25 14.64 15.49
N THR A 399 -22.87 13.50 15.24
CA THR A 399 -24.06 13.38 14.39
C THR A 399 -25.29 13.91 15.13
N ARG A 400 -25.86 15.01 14.64
CA ARG A 400 -27.24 15.41 14.95
C ARG A 400 -28.21 14.67 14.01
N ASP A 401 -29.44 14.44 14.47
CA ASP A 401 -30.51 13.73 13.76
C ASP A 401 -30.92 14.47 12.45
N LEU A 402 -30.29 14.14 11.31
CA LEU A 402 -30.52 14.80 10.01
C LEU A 402 -30.95 13.84 8.88
N ALA A 403 -32.08 14.19 8.22
CA ALA A 403 -32.75 13.64 7.01
C ALA A 403 -31.95 13.58 5.65
N TRP A 404 -30.62 13.38 5.61
CA TRP A 404 -29.78 13.84 4.47
C TRP A 404 -28.77 12.81 3.92
N LYS A 405 -28.39 12.92 2.63
CA LYS A 405 -27.27 12.17 2.02
C LYS A 405 -26.02 13.05 1.95
N ILE A 406 -24.99 12.74 2.76
CA ILE A 406 -23.71 13.46 2.78
C ILE A 406 -22.63 12.54 2.23
N LYS A 407 -21.92 13.01 1.21
CA LYS A 407 -20.80 12.29 0.59
C LYS A 407 -19.50 13.03 0.86
N PHE A 408 -18.48 12.35 1.35
CA PHE A 408 -17.12 12.85 1.44
C PHE A 408 -16.32 12.25 0.29
N VAL A 409 -15.60 13.09 -0.44
CA VAL A 409 -14.84 12.69 -1.61
C VAL A 409 -13.37 12.95 -1.33
N VAL A 410 -12.63 11.86 -1.24
CA VAL A 410 -11.18 11.89 -1.04
C VAL A 410 -10.54 11.71 -2.40
N GLN A 411 -9.68 12.66 -2.81
CA GLN A 411 -9.03 12.57 -4.11
C GLN A 411 -8.12 11.34 -4.16
N PRO A 412 -7.92 10.70 -5.33
CA PRO A 412 -7.16 9.45 -5.43
C PRO A 412 -5.72 9.54 -4.89
N ASP A 413 -5.11 10.72 -4.93
CA ASP A 413 -3.78 11.05 -4.41
C ASP A 413 -3.74 11.25 -2.87
N GLN A 414 -4.89 11.21 -2.19
CA GLN A 414 -5.04 11.45 -0.75
C GLN A 414 -5.38 10.18 0.04
N GLU A 415 -4.73 9.05 -0.26
CA GLU A 415 -5.10 7.73 0.24
C GLU A 415 -5.02 7.60 1.78
N ASN A 416 -4.04 8.23 2.43
CA ASN A 416 -3.94 8.26 3.90
C ASN A 416 -5.18 8.87 4.57
N ILE A 417 -5.83 9.83 3.90
CA ILE A 417 -7.03 10.50 4.39
C ILE A 417 -8.26 9.59 4.24
N TYR A 418 -8.32 8.80 3.15
CA TYR A 418 -9.40 7.85 2.92
C TYR A 418 -9.46 6.79 4.02
N ASP A 419 -8.31 6.21 4.36
CA ASP A 419 -8.20 5.19 5.41
C ASP A 419 -8.57 5.75 6.79
N GLU A 420 -8.10 6.96 7.14
CA GLU A 420 -8.46 7.63 8.40
C GLU A 420 -9.95 7.97 8.49
N PHE A 421 -10.56 8.45 7.42
CA PHE A 421 -12.01 8.69 7.37
C PHE A 421 -12.80 7.40 7.54
N CYS A 422 -12.38 6.32 6.87
CA CYS A 422 -13.02 5.01 6.98
C CYS A 422 -12.92 4.45 8.40
N LYS A 423 -11.76 4.59 9.06
CA LYS A 423 -11.57 4.19 10.47
C LYS A 423 -12.55 4.91 11.40
N VAL A 424 -12.68 6.23 11.30
CA VAL A 424 -13.59 7.05 12.15
C VAL A 424 -15.06 6.70 11.93
N LEU A 425 -15.45 6.38 10.69
CA LEU A 425 -16.83 5.98 10.36
C LEU A 425 -17.21 4.58 10.86
N ILE A 426 -16.22 3.71 11.06
CA ILE A 426 -16.42 2.35 11.59
C ILE A 426 -16.38 2.33 13.12
N THR A 427 -15.54 3.16 13.77
CA THR A 427 -15.32 3.14 15.22
C THR A 427 -16.10 4.25 15.91
N ARG A 428 -17.36 4.00 16.27
CA ARG A 428 -18.14 5.01 16.98
C ARG A 428 -17.73 5.19 18.46
N ASP A 429 -16.90 4.34 19.07
CA ASP A 429 -16.49 4.49 20.49
C ASP A 429 -15.12 3.83 20.83
N GLY A 430 -13.99 4.27 20.28
CA GLY A 430 -12.67 3.77 20.71
C GLY A 430 -11.50 4.68 20.34
N THR A 431 -10.52 4.82 21.24
CA THR A 431 -9.23 5.46 20.96
C THR A 431 -8.19 4.39 20.64
N ALA A 432 -7.47 4.55 19.53
CA ALA A 432 -6.50 3.57 19.04
C ALA A 432 -5.18 3.63 19.82
N TYR A 433 -4.68 2.46 20.23
CA TYR A 433 -3.27 2.29 20.60
C TYR A 433 -2.78 0.95 20.01
N GLY A 434 -2.06 1.05 18.87
CA GLY A 434 -1.62 -0.11 18.09
C GLY A 434 -2.74 -0.88 17.39
N PHE A 435 -2.39 -2.01 16.77
CA PHE A 435 -3.35 -2.87 16.07
C PHE A 435 -4.11 -3.79 17.04
N GLY A 436 -5.38 -3.47 17.30
CA GLY A 436 -6.39 -4.45 17.72
C GLY A 436 -6.67 -4.61 19.21
N VAL A 437 -6.36 -3.62 20.06
CA VAL A 437 -6.84 -3.60 21.46
C VAL A 437 -7.61 -2.30 21.72
N TYR A 438 -8.84 -2.42 22.24
CA TYR A 438 -9.74 -1.30 22.49
C TYR A 438 -9.83 -0.97 23.98
N PHE A 439 -9.63 0.30 24.35
CA PHE A 439 -9.88 0.81 25.70
C PHE A 439 -10.78 2.06 25.64
N SER A 440 -11.61 2.27 26.66
CA SER A 440 -12.25 3.57 26.86
C SER A 440 -11.22 4.55 27.41
N SER A 441 -11.13 5.75 26.85
CA SER A 441 -10.23 6.82 27.30
C SER A 441 -10.48 7.28 28.75
N ASN A 442 -11.63 6.94 29.34
CA ASN A 442 -11.97 7.22 30.73
C ASN A 442 -12.67 6.00 31.38
N ALA A 443 -12.03 5.37 32.38
CA ALA A 443 -12.54 4.16 33.04
C ALA A 443 -13.92 4.33 33.74
N SER A 444 -14.36 5.58 33.94
CA SER A 444 -15.71 5.88 34.45
C SER A 444 -16.82 5.42 33.49
N TYR A 445 -16.56 5.32 32.18
CA TYR A 445 -17.54 4.84 31.20
C TYR A 445 -17.93 3.37 31.40
N SER A 446 -17.04 2.58 31.99
CA SER A 446 -17.28 1.16 32.29
C SER A 446 -18.03 0.94 33.62
N HIS A 447 -18.31 2.01 34.38
CA HIS A 447 -19.00 1.90 35.68
C HIS A 447 -20.44 1.42 35.57
N GLY A 448 -21.12 1.68 34.43
CA GLY A 448 -22.48 1.22 34.20
C GLY A 448 -22.59 -0.26 33.79
N TYR A 449 -21.49 -0.87 33.34
CA TYR A 449 -21.49 -2.20 32.73
C TYR A 449 -20.96 -3.32 33.65
N THR A 450 -20.39 -2.98 34.81
CA THR A 450 -19.91 -3.95 35.81
C THR A 450 -20.47 -3.62 37.19
N ARG A 451 -21.09 -4.60 37.86
CA ARG A 451 -21.54 -4.46 39.27
C ARG A 451 -20.38 -4.84 40.20
N PRO A 452 -20.09 -4.05 41.25
CA PRO A 452 -19.05 -4.39 42.22
C PRO A 452 -19.40 -5.66 43.00
N SER A 453 -18.37 -6.46 43.27
CA SER A 453 -18.46 -7.59 44.19
C SER A 453 -18.69 -7.11 45.63
N ALA A 454 -19.00 -8.03 46.53
CA ALA A 454 -19.23 -7.74 47.95
C ALA A 454 -18.03 -7.04 48.64
N ASN A 455 -16.85 -7.12 48.03
CA ASN A 455 -15.60 -6.58 48.58
C ASN A 455 -15.23 -5.22 47.92
N GLY A 456 -16.08 -4.70 47.02
CA GLY A 456 -15.86 -3.45 46.30
C GLY A 456 -15.08 -3.57 44.99
N GLU A 457 -14.52 -4.75 44.69
CA GLU A 457 -13.75 -4.99 43.46
C GLU A 457 -14.66 -5.26 42.25
N ARG A 458 -14.24 -4.82 41.06
CA ARG A 458 -14.95 -5.01 39.78
C ARG A 458 -14.05 -5.75 38.79
N CYS A 459 -14.60 -6.78 38.15
CA CYS A 459 -13.89 -7.55 37.14
C CYS A 459 -14.48 -7.27 35.74
N MET A 460 -13.63 -7.24 34.72
CA MET A 460 -14.02 -7.05 33.32
C MET A 460 -13.48 -8.23 32.50
N PHE A 461 -14.29 -8.80 31.61
CA PHE A 461 -13.87 -9.90 30.74
C PHE A 461 -13.31 -9.34 29.44
N ILE A 462 -12.14 -9.84 29.03
CA ILE A 462 -11.58 -9.62 27.69
C ILE A 462 -12.16 -10.71 26.78
N ALA A 463 -12.86 -10.31 25.73
CA ALA A 463 -13.27 -11.22 24.65
C ALA A 463 -12.45 -10.91 23.39
N ARG A 464 -11.70 -11.91 22.90
CA ARG A 464 -11.20 -11.90 21.52
C ARG A 464 -12.37 -12.23 20.60
N VAL A 465 -12.85 -11.25 19.84
CA VAL A 465 -13.87 -11.49 18.81
C VAL A 465 -13.15 -11.88 17.52
N LEU A 466 -13.28 -13.14 17.11
CA LEU A 466 -12.93 -13.61 15.77
C LEU A 466 -13.96 -13.07 14.77
N LEU A 467 -13.55 -12.22 13.84
CA LEU A 467 -14.36 -11.86 12.68
C LEU A 467 -14.31 -13.02 11.67
N VAL A 468 -15.41 -13.77 11.58
CA VAL A 468 -15.60 -14.81 10.56
C VAL A 468 -15.97 -14.12 9.24
N TYR A 469 -15.11 -14.23 8.23
CA TYR A 469 -15.47 -13.98 6.85
C TYR A 469 -16.42 -15.09 6.39
N SER A 470 -17.67 -14.78 6.08
CA SER A 470 -18.64 -15.73 5.52
C SER A 470 -18.88 -15.48 4.04
N GLY A 471 -18.40 -16.40 3.21
CA GLY A 471 -18.87 -16.73 1.86
C GLY A 471 -18.10 -17.98 1.41
N GLN A 472 -18.69 -19.15 1.11
CA GLN A 472 -20.06 -19.50 0.74
C GLN A 472 -20.43 -20.93 1.20
N MET A 473 -21.73 -21.18 1.38
CA MET A 473 -22.43 -22.22 0.61
C MET A 473 -23.66 -21.59 -0.04
#